data_AF-A0A2G9T532-F1
#
_entry.id   AF-A0A2G9T532-F1
#
_cell.length_a   1.000
_cell.length_b   1.000
_cell.length_c   1.000
_cell.angle_alpha   90.00
_cell.angle_beta   90.00
_cell.angle_gamma   90.00
#
_symmetry.space_group_name_H-M   'P 1'
#
loop_
_entity.id
_entity.type
_entity.pdbx_description
1 polymer ?
#
loop_
_entity_poly.entity_id
_entity_poly.type
_entity_poly.pdbx_seq_one_letter_code
_entity_poly.pdbx_strand_id
1 'polypeptide(L)'
;MLVTYISNPSSIILAVTPANQDFATSEPIKMAREVDPEGQRTLAVLTKLDLMDQGTDAMDVLMGKVVPVKLGIIGVVNRSQ
;
A
#
# COMPACT_ATOMS: atom_id res chain seq x y z
N MET A 1 -11.31 -11.83 11.06
CA MET A 1 -12.37 -11.60 10.07
C MET A 1 -12.15 -10.22 9.41
N LEU A 2 -11.08 -10.06 8.62
CA LEU A 2 -10.74 -8.80 7.94
C LEU A 2 -11.37 -8.74 6.55
N VAL A 3 -11.29 -9.87 5.83
CA VAL A 3 -11.93 -10.09 4.53
C VAL A 3 -13.38 -9.63 4.53
N THR A 4 -14.17 -9.96 5.55
CA THR A 4 -15.59 -9.54 5.63
C THR A 4 -15.80 -8.02 5.57
N TYR A 5 -14.87 -7.22 6.09
CA TYR A 5 -14.95 -5.75 5.98
C TYR A 5 -14.53 -5.28 4.60
N ILE A 6 -13.38 -5.76 4.11
CA ILE A 6 -12.82 -5.32 2.82
C ILE A 6 -13.58 -5.88 1.62
N SER A 7 -14.41 -6.93 1.79
CA SER A 7 -15.32 -7.46 0.78
C SER A 7 -16.53 -6.55 0.52
N ASN A 8 -16.84 -5.59 1.41
CA ASN A 8 -17.92 -4.64 1.16
C ASN A 8 -17.54 -3.73 -0.03
N PRO A 9 -18.32 -3.71 -1.14
CA PRO A 9 -18.03 -2.86 -2.30
C PRO A 9 -18.01 -1.36 -1.99
N SER A 10 -18.70 -0.92 -0.94
CA SER A 10 -18.74 0.49 -0.51
C SER A 10 -17.58 0.87 0.44
N SER A 11 -16.65 -0.05 0.72
CA SER A 11 -15.48 0.22 1.56
C SER A 11 -14.28 0.68 0.75
N ILE A 12 -13.50 1.61 1.31
CA ILE A 12 -12.17 1.97 0.80
C ILE A 12 -11.14 1.13 1.57
N ILE A 13 -10.24 0.49 0.83
CA ILE A 13 -9.14 -0.29 1.40
C ILE A 13 -7.92 0.61 1.47
N LEU A 14 -7.44 0.86 2.69
CA LEU A 14 -6.15 1.50 2.93
C LEU A 14 -5.08 0.41 3.09
N ALA A 15 -4.35 0.12 2.02
CA ALA A 15 -3.29 -0.88 2.01
C ALA A 15 -1.98 -0.24 2.53
N VAL A 16 -1.74 -0.36 3.84
CA VAL A 16 -0.60 0.29 4.52
C VAL A 16 0.60 -0.66 4.58
N THR A 17 1.70 -0.27 3.93
CA THR A 17 2.95 -1.02 3.91
C THR A 17 4.10 -0.11 4.37
N PRO A 18 5.04 -0.57 5.20
CA PRO A 18 6.23 0.21 5.54
C PRO A 18 7.26 0.18 4.41
N ALA A 19 7.98 1.29 4.21
CA ALA A 19 8.93 1.47 3.12
C ALA A 19 10.20 0.63 3.23
N ASN A 20 10.48 0.09 4.43
CA ASN A 20 11.58 -0.83 4.66
C ASN A 20 11.22 -2.30 4.36
N GLN A 21 10.04 -2.55 3.80
CA GLN A 21 9.61 -3.87 3.33
C GLN A 21 9.31 -3.81 1.83
N ASP A 22 9.40 -4.97 1.17
CA ASP A 22 9.08 -5.08 -0.25
C ASP A 22 7.57 -4.87 -0.49
N PHE A 23 7.26 -3.79 -1.22
CA PHE A 23 5.90 -3.40 -1.55
C PHE A 23 5.19 -4.43 -2.42
N ALA A 24 5.90 -5.06 -3.37
CA ALA A 24 5.32 -6.01 -4.33
C ALA A 24 4.81 -7.29 -3.65
N THR A 25 5.47 -7.69 -2.56
CA THR A 25 5.13 -8.91 -1.81
C THR A 25 4.31 -8.65 -0.54
N SER A 26 3.95 -7.39 -0.27
CA SER A 26 3.23 -6.99 0.94
C SER A 26 1.84 -7.63 1.08
N GLU A 27 1.55 -8.13 2.28
CA GLU A 27 0.26 -8.78 2.60
C GLU A 27 -0.97 -7.88 2.40
N PRO A 28 -0.96 -6.58 2.77
CA PRO A 28 -2.11 -5.70 2.54
C PRO A 28 -2.49 -5.57 1.06
N ILE A 29 -1.48 -5.50 0.18
CA ILE A 29 -1.69 -5.42 -1.27
C ILE A 29 -2.23 -6.74 -1.82
N LYS A 30 -1.69 -7.88 -1.36
CA LYS A 30 -2.18 -9.22 -1.74
C LYS A 30 -3.65 -9.40 -1.35
N MET A 31 -4.00 -9.12 -0.10
CA MET A 31 -5.39 -9.21 0.37
C MET A 31 -6.32 -8.22 -0.34
N ALA A 32 -5.86 -7.00 -0.61
CA ALA A 32 -6.67 -6.04 -1.36
C ALA A 32 -6.99 -6.55 -2.77
N ARG A 33 -6.01 -7.15 -3.47
CA ARG A 33 -6.21 -7.72 -4.81
C ARG A 33 -7.17 -8.90 -4.85
N GLU A 34 -7.33 -9.65 -3.76
CA GLU A 34 -8.30 -10.75 -3.70
C GLU A 34 -9.76 -10.25 -3.75
N VAL A 35 -10.04 -9.05 -3.24
CA VAL A 35 -11.39 -8.46 -3.16
C VAL A 35 -11.60 -7.23 -4.03
N ASP A 36 -10.52 -6.65 -4.56
CA ASP A 36 -10.47 -5.53 -5.49
C ASP A 36 -9.34 -5.73 -6.53
N PRO A 37 -9.47 -6.71 -7.45
CA PRO A 37 -8.41 -7.05 -8.41
C PRO A 37 -8.00 -5.88 -9.31
N GLU A 38 -8.96 -5.01 -9.61
CA GLU A 38 -8.81 -3.84 -10.48
C GLU A 38 -8.34 -2.58 -9.73
N GLY A 39 -8.16 -2.68 -8.40
CA GLY A 39 -7.69 -1.58 -7.55
C GLY A 39 -8.57 -0.32 -7.59
N GLN A 40 -9.88 -0.45 -7.82
CA GLN A 40 -10.79 0.71 -7.95
C GLN A 40 -10.98 1.47 -6.63
N ARG A 41 -10.89 0.74 -5.52
CA ARG A 41 -11.22 1.21 -4.17
C ARG A 41 -10.09 0.96 -3.18
N THR A 42 -8.90 0.68 -3.69
CA THR A 42 -7.69 0.46 -2.91
C THR A 42 -6.74 1.65 -3.08
N LEU A 43 -6.42 2.28 -1.97
CA LEU A 43 -5.36 3.30 -1.86
C LEU A 43 -4.18 2.67 -1.15
N ALA A 44 -3.00 2.72 -1.76
CA ALA A 44 -1.79 2.25 -1.10
C ALA A 44 -1.13 3.37 -0.31
N VAL A 45 -0.68 3.05 0.89
CA VAL A 45 -0.01 3.98 1.79
C VAL A 45 1.36 3.41 2.13
N LEU A 46 2.41 4.17 1.81
CA LEU A 46 3.78 3.80 2.11
C LEU A 46 4.25 4.58 3.35
N THR A 47 4.48 3.88 4.46
CA THR A 47 4.87 4.49 5.74
C THR A 47 6.36 4.33 6.02
N LYS A 48 6.90 4.96 7.07
CA LYS A 48 8.30 4.77 7.52
C LYS A 48 9.35 5.11 6.46
N LEU A 49 9.07 6.12 5.61
CA LEU A 49 10.02 6.58 4.59
C LEU A 49 11.34 7.10 5.19
N ASP A 50 11.29 7.55 6.44
CA ASP A 50 12.42 7.98 7.26
C ASP A 50 13.35 6.83 7.67
N LEU A 51 12.89 5.57 7.60
CA LEU A 51 13.65 4.37 7.98
C LEU A 51 14.12 3.56 6.76
N MET A 52 14.13 4.17 5.57
CA MET A 52 14.66 3.53 4.37
C MET A 52 16.19 3.43 4.42
N ASP A 53 16.71 2.35 3.83
CA ASP A 53 18.15 2.13 3.75
C ASP A 53 18.83 3.20 2.90
N GLN A 54 19.96 3.70 3.39
CA GLN A 54 20.72 4.72 2.68
C GLN A 54 21.15 4.21 1.30
N GLY A 55 20.86 5.00 0.26
CA GLY A 55 21.13 4.63 -1.14
C GLY A 55 19.96 3.93 -1.84
N THR A 56 18.81 3.77 -1.16
CA THR A 56 17.56 3.32 -1.76
C THR A 56 16.52 4.45 -1.81
N ASP A 57 15.55 4.34 -2.72
CA ASP A 57 14.41 5.26 -2.80
C ASP A 57 13.10 4.53 -3.12
N ALA A 58 11.98 5.20 -2.84
CA ALA A 58 10.64 4.67 -3.07
C ALA A 58 9.99 5.22 -4.35
N MET A 59 10.74 5.83 -5.26
CA MET A 59 10.20 6.57 -6.40
C MET A 59 9.40 5.67 -7.34
N ASP A 60 9.93 4.49 -7.66
CA ASP A 60 9.24 3.53 -8.52
C ASP A 60 7.97 2.97 -7.88
N VAL A 61 7.96 2.82 -6.56
CA VAL A 61 6.76 2.45 -5.81
C VAL A 61 5.75 3.59 -5.86
N LEU A 62 6.13 4.81 -5.48
CA LEU A 62 5.22 5.97 -5.44
C LEU A 62 4.66 6.35 -6.82
N MET A 63 5.42 6.11 -7.89
CA MET A 63 4.97 6.30 -9.27
C MET A 63 4.09 5.16 -9.80
N GLY A 64 3.82 4.12 -9.00
CA GLY A 64 2.97 2.99 -9.39
C GLY A 64 3.60 2.05 -10.41
N LYS A 65 4.93 2.09 -10.60
CA LYS A 65 5.64 1.23 -11.54
C LYS A 65 5.79 -0.21 -11.04
N VAL A 66 5.75 -0.41 -9.72
CA VAL A 66 5.90 -1.74 -9.08
C VAL A 66 4.55 -2.45 -8.98
N VAL A 67 3.58 -1.83 -8.30
CA VAL A 67 2.19 -2.31 -8.21
C VAL A 67 1.26 -1.14 -8.52
N PRO A 68 0.55 -1.17 -9.65
CA PRO A 68 -0.40 -0.13 -9.98
C PRO A 68 -1.66 -0.26 -9.11
N VAL A 69 -2.13 0.87 -8.58
CA VAL A 69 -3.41 1.04 -7.89
C VAL A 69 -4.08 2.29 -8.43
N LYS A 70 -5.41 2.26 -8.66
CA LYS A 70 -6.08 3.37 -9.36
C LYS A 70 -6.27 4.62 -8.50
N LEU A 71 -6.36 4.46 -7.19
CA LEU A 71 -6.41 5.61 -6.27
C LEU A 71 -5.03 6.23 -5.98
N GLY A 72 -3.95 5.62 -6.51
CA GLY A 72 -2.58 6.10 -6.31
C GLY A 72 -1.91 5.59 -5.04
N ILE A 73 -0.71 6.11 -4.80
CA ILE A 73 0.19 5.66 -3.73
C ILE A 73 0.69 6.90 -2.99
N ILE A 74 0.49 6.93 -1.68
CA ILE A 74 0.80 8.10 -0.84
C ILE A 74 1.86 7.72 0.20
N GLY A 75 2.95 8.47 0.22
CA GLY A 75 4.00 8.39 1.25
C GLY A 75 3.63 9.15 2.52
N VAL A 76 3.82 8.55 3.69
CA VAL A 76 3.52 9.16 5.00
C VAL A 76 4.64 8.88 6.00
N VAL A 77 5.06 9.90 6.75
CA VAL A 77 5.93 9.74 7.93
C VAL A 77 5.07 9.94 9.17
N ASN A 78 5.03 8.91 10.03
CA ASN A 78 4.22 8.92 11.26
C ASN A 78 5.06 9.37 12.46
N ARG A 79 4.39 9.64 13.59
CA ARG A 79 5.08 9.86 14.88
C ARG A 79 5.86 8.61 15.29
N SER A 80 7.05 8.80 15.84
CA SER A 80 7.79 7.72 16.51
C SER A 80 7.10 7.29 17.80
N GLN A 81 7.46 6.13 18.34
CA GLN A 81 7.16 5.80 19.74
C GLN A 81 7.81 6.81 20.70
#